data_AF-A0AAU4EG57-F1
#
_entry.id   AF-A0AAU4EG57-F1
#
_cell.length_a   1.000
_cell.length_b   1.000
_cell.length_c   1.000
_cell.angle_alpha   90.00
_cell.angle_beta   90.00
_cell.angle_gamma   90.00
#
_symmetry.space_group_name_H-M   'P 1'
#
loop_
_entity.id
_entity.type
_entity.pdbx_description
1 polymer ?
#
loop_
_entity_poly.entity_id
_entity_poly.type
_entity_poly.pdbx_seq_one_letter_code
_entity_poly.pdbx_strand_id
1 'polypeptide(L)'
;MKRVGMAVAAGFVAALGLIISLGLLGTPNGAGDNGDGYRLFCTAGLSPATPDHKASWLGGVVLDFGRGTPCPDPQPSSAAVLFKAVADGDGAFSLTSLGWLYTLLVFLVTGLAAWALLGRGWRRLALLIPPVLPLLNPDFARLFLSTFGEPAGLFGAYTLLCGLAVIAGTKVEDGFERLSALLLVAAGGVVAGLAKIGFLPLFVLAVLVCAVTGARAGAGRWWSGRLVGPLLAVLLVLEIIAPIRANLAWQERNYADVNAVNVVYTLGLVELPGSAAGLGLPESANQSAGKAYYPDGPEQLAGADVLLEEPSVVKGKVWSLLLSHPAALARAIGIGLQATHGRDLPYLPNHPWGAATKAPDNSAPVSGDMGGNPATFREWLDGMSLPWWPSLLVLLGLAAAVVALVRRRAWTNRAGLMAGVSVTAALGIAVMAVVGDGYFEIAKHVWLAAYLLDAAALSLCVMAAPVVYRFVREQLRRRRRPAAPVAEPEPQSEPTPQAG
;
A
#
# COMPACT_ATOMS: atom_id res chain seq x y z
N MET A 1 -10.07 -20.60 26.42
CA MET A 1 -9.23 -21.53 25.63
C MET A 1 -9.62 -21.58 24.15
N LYS A 2 -10.85 -21.98 23.75
CA LYS A 2 -11.26 -22.09 22.33
C LYS A 2 -11.00 -20.83 21.47
N ARG A 3 -11.31 -19.64 22.00
CA ARG A 3 -11.08 -18.34 21.33
C ARG A 3 -9.59 -18.08 21.03
N VAL A 4 -8.72 -18.33 22.00
CA VAL A 4 -7.27 -18.13 21.85
C VAL A 4 -6.71 -19.13 20.84
N GLY A 5 -7.12 -20.41 20.91
CA GLY A 5 -6.69 -21.43 19.95
C GLY A 5 -7.04 -21.07 18.50
N MET A 6 -8.25 -20.59 18.23
CA MET A 6 -8.64 -20.14 16.87
C MET A 6 -7.89 -18.88 16.43
N ALA A 7 -7.60 -17.96 17.36
CA ALA A 7 -6.82 -16.76 17.04
C ALA A 7 -5.37 -17.09 16.67
N VAL A 8 -4.74 -17.98 17.44
CA VAL A 8 -3.41 -18.53 17.15
C VAL A 8 -3.42 -19.27 15.81
N ALA A 9 -4.44 -20.08 15.54
CA ALA A 9 -4.56 -20.77 14.24
C ALA A 9 -4.69 -19.78 13.08
N ALA A 10 -5.47 -18.70 13.21
CA ALA A 10 -5.59 -17.67 12.19
C ALA A 10 -4.24 -16.97 11.94
N GLY A 11 -3.52 -16.62 13.01
CA GLY A 11 -2.17 -16.05 12.89
C GLY A 11 -1.18 -17.02 12.24
N PHE A 12 -1.24 -18.29 12.61
CA PHE A 12 -0.38 -19.34 12.03
C PHE A 12 -0.65 -19.52 10.54
N VAL A 13 -1.92 -19.49 10.10
CA VAL A 13 -2.27 -19.59 8.67
C VAL A 13 -1.70 -18.40 7.88
N ALA A 14 -1.81 -17.18 8.39
CA ALA A 14 -1.24 -16.00 7.73
C ALA A 14 0.30 -16.07 7.67
N ALA A 15 0.94 -16.45 8.77
CA ALA A 15 2.38 -16.63 8.84
C ALA A 15 2.89 -17.73 7.91
N LEU A 16 2.22 -18.90 7.88
CA LEU A 16 2.56 -20.00 6.99
C LEU A 16 2.40 -19.59 5.52
N GLY A 17 1.33 -18.87 5.19
CA GLY A 17 1.15 -18.30 3.86
C GLY A 17 2.34 -17.41 3.47
N LEU A 18 2.80 -16.55 4.38
CA LEU A 18 3.93 -15.66 4.11
C LEU A 18 5.26 -16.41 3.98
N ILE A 19 5.50 -17.42 4.85
CA ILE A 19 6.67 -18.31 4.77
C ILE A 19 6.75 -18.99 3.40
N ILE A 20 5.61 -19.46 2.89
CA ILE A 20 5.52 -20.11 1.58
C ILE A 20 5.79 -19.09 0.47
N SER A 21 5.14 -17.92 0.49
CA SER A 21 5.32 -16.89 -0.53
C SER A 21 6.75 -16.35 -0.59
N LEU A 22 7.42 -16.28 0.56
CA LEU A 22 8.82 -15.86 0.69
C LEU A 22 9.83 -16.98 0.42
N GLY A 23 9.40 -18.24 0.33
CA GLY A 23 10.31 -19.37 0.16
C GLY A 23 11.30 -19.57 1.32
N LEU A 24 10.96 -19.16 2.55
CA LEU A 24 11.90 -19.16 3.70
C LEU A 24 12.38 -20.56 4.12
N LEU A 25 11.69 -21.63 3.69
CA LEU A 25 12.08 -23.02 3.93
C LEU A 25 12.78 -23.67 2.72
N GLY A 26 12.97 -22.94 1.62
CA GLY A 26 13.57 -23.42 0.38
C GLY A 26 14.45 -22.33 -0.23
N THR A 27 14.21 -21.98 -1.49
CA THR A 27 14.88 -20.86 -2.15
C THR A 27 14.15 -19.56 -1.80
N PRO A 28 14.78 -18.61 -1.08
CA PRO A 28 14.14 -17.36 -0.70
C PRO A 28 13.77 -16.54 -1.93
N ASN A 29 12.58 -15.92 -1.88
CA ASN A 29 12.04 -15.05 -2.92
C ASN A 29 11.97 -13.61 -2.39
N GLY A 30 12.80 -12.73 -2.95
CA GLY A 30 12.99 -11.37 -2.45
C GLY A 30 12.81 -10.28 -3.50
N ALA A 31 13.37 -9.11 -3.24
CA ALA A 31 13.56 -8.09 -4.26
C ALA A 31 14.98 -7.55 -4.24
N GLY A 32 15.61 -7.62 -5.41
CA GLY A 32 16.96 -7.12 -5.65
C GLY A 32 17.02 -5.62 -5.44
N ASP A 33 18.15 -5.16 -4.94
CA ASP A 33 18.36 -3.76 -4.63
C ASP A 33 18.52 -2.94 -5.92
N ASN A 34 17.80 -1.83 -5.99
CA ASN A 34 17.78 -0.87 -7.08
C ASN A 34 18.62 0.39 -6.75
N GLY A 35 19.50 0.31 -5.76
CA GLY A 35 20.31 1.44 -5.27
C GLY A 35 19.73 2.13 -4.04
N ASP A 36 18.47 1.87 -3.67
CA ASP A 36 17.88 2.40 -2.44
C ASP A 36 18.29 1.63 -1.18
N GLY A 37 18.75 0.39 -1.33
CA GLY A 37 19.04 -0.53 -0.24
C GLY A 37 20.12 -0.04 0.72
N TYR A 38 21.08 0.74 0.19
CA TYR A 38 22.16 1.33 0.99
C TYR A 38 21.62 2.06 2.22
N ARG A 39 20.51 2.81 2.07
CA ARG A 39 19.85 3.59 3.13
C ARG A 39 19.53 2.75 4.38
N LEU A 40 19.27 1.46 4.19
CA LEU A 40 18.87 0.54 5.26
C LEU A 40 20.07 -0.21 5.83
N PHE A 41 20.84 -0.91 4.98
CA PHE A 41 21.91 -1.77 5.46
C PHE A 41 23.11 -0.97 5.99
N CYS A 42 23.41 0.22 5.44
CA CYS A 42 24.45 1.10 5.99
C CYS A 42 24.10 1.58 7.40
N THR A 43 22.82 1.76 7.69
CA THR A 43 22.35 2.25 9.00
C THR A 43 22.69 1.24 10.11
N ALA A 44 22.74 -0.05 9.78
CA ALA A 44 23.12 -1.14 10.68
C ALA A 44 24.62 -1.52 10.59
N GLY A 45 25.45 -0.71 9.91
CA GLY A 45 26.88 -1.00 9.75
C GLY A 45 27.13 -2.30 8.99
N LEU A 46 26.30 -2.60 7.98
CA LEU A 46 26.45 -3.78 7.15
C LEU A 46 27.09 -3.45 5.80
N SER A 47 27.80 -4.42 5.25
CA SER A 47 28.36 -4.40 3.90
C SER A 47 27.88 -5.63 3.13
N PRO A 48 27.38 -5.49 1.88
CA PRO A 48 27.00 -6.63 1.04
C PRO A 48 28.11 -7.67 0.91
N ALA A 49 27.77 -8.96 1.05
CA ALA A 49 28.71 -10.07 0.87
C ALA A 49 28.91 -10.39 -0.63
N THR A 50 29.38 -9.40 -1.38
CA THR A 50 29.67 -9.45 -2.81
C THR A 50 31.12 -9.02 -3.06
N PRO A 51 31.75 -9.40 -4.19
CA PRO A 51 33.15 -9.10 -4.46
C PRO A 51 33.51 -7.61 -4.41
N ASP A 52 32.56 -6.74 -4.77
CA ASP A 52 32.71 -5.27 -4.81
C ASP A 52 31.97 -4.56 -3.67
N HIS A 53 31.40 -5.31 -2.72
CA HIS A 53 30.60 -4.81 -1.61
C HIS A 53 29.39 -3.95 -2.02
N LYS A 54 28.83 -4.18 -3.21
CA LYS A 54 27.59 -3.54 -3.67
C LYS A 54 26.44 -4.54 -3.64
N ALA A 55 25.22 -4.03 -3.45
CA ALA A 55 23.99 -4.81 -3.60
C ALA A 55 23.14 -4.32 -4.79
N SER A 56 23.30 -3.05 -5.16
CA SER A 56 22.54 -2.39 -6.22
C SER A 56 22.78 -3.04 -7.57
N TRP A 57 21.70 -3.37 -8.28
CA TRP A 57 21.70 -3.76 -9.70
C TRP A 57 22.47 -5.05 -10.02
N LEU A 58 22.64 -5.95 -9.05
CA LEU A 58 23.40 -7.19 -9.27
C LEU A 58 22.63 -8.31 -9.98
N GLY A 59 21.39 -8.05 -10.41
CA GLY A 59 20.57 -9.05 -11.13
C GLY A 59 19.96 -10.12 -10.23
N GLY A 60 20.15 -10.02 -8.91
CA GLY A 60 19.60 -10.93 -7.91
C GLY A 60 19.46 -10.25 -6.55
N VAL A 61 18.86 -10.96 -5.60
CA VAL A 61 18.72 -10.51 -4.21
C VAL A 61 19.99 -10.86 -3.44
N VAL A 62 20.73 -9.86 -2.98
CA VAL A 62 21.83 -10.08 -2.05
C VAL A 62 21.25 -10.40 -0.68
N LEU A 63 21.39 -11.66 -0.25
CA LEU A 63 20.85 -12.13 1.02
C LEU A 63 21.83 -11.93 2.17
N ASP A 64 23.13 -12.03 1.92
CA ASP A 64 24.13 -12.10 2.96
C ASP A 64 24.95 -10.81 3.06
N PHE A 65 25.25 -10.42 4.29
CA PHE A 65 25.94 -9.18 4.63
C PHE A 65 27.01 -9.44 5.69
N GLY A 66 28.18 -8.86 5.47
CA GLY A 66 29.23 -8.73 6.48
C GLY A 66 29.11 -7.42 7.25
N ARG A 67 30.08 -7.16 8.12
CA ARG A 67 30.19 -5.89 8.84
C ARG A 67 30.91 -4.85 7.99
N GLY A 68 30.47 -3.62 8.11
CA GLY A 68 30.98 -2.45 7.39
C GLY A 68 30.92 -1.20 8.26
N THR A 69 31.22 -0.05 7.65
CA THR A 69 31.14 1.23 8.34
C THR A 69 29.71 1.76 8.29
N PRO A 70 29.10 2.14 9.42
CA PRO A 70 27.81 2.79 9.42
C PRO A 70 27.82 4.08 8.60
N CYS A 71 26.73 4.37 7.88
CA CYS A 71 26.63 5.65 7.17
C CYS A 71 26.53 6.84 8.15
N PRO A 72 27.11 8.00 7.79
CA PRO A 72 27.18 9.16 8.66
C PRO A 72 25.83 9.85 8.91
N ASP A 73 24.90 9.77 7.95
CA ASP A 73 23.54 10.35 8.04
C ASP A 73 22.49 9.28 7.67
N PRO A 74 22.17 8.33 8.58
CA PRO A 74 21.22 7.26 8.31
C PRO A 74 19.79 7.81 8.14
N GLN A 75 19.02 7.22 7.22
CA GLN A 75 17.63 7.64 7.01
C GLN A 75 16.80 7.39 8.28
N PRO A 76 16.11 8.41 8.83
CA PRO A 76 15.20 8.22 9.95
C PRO A 76 13.92 7.53 9.45
N SER A 77 13.89 6.19 9.55
CA SER A 77 12.80 5.36 9.05
C SER A 77 12.43 4.25 10.03
N SER A 78 11.14 3.90 10.11
CA SER A 78 10.68 2.71 10.83
C SER A 78 11.26 1.42 10.25
N ALA A 79 11.57 1.40 8.95
CA ALA A 79 12.25 0.27 8.32
C ALA A 79 13.64 0.06 8.92
N ALA A 80 14.40 1.14 9.15
CA ALA A 80 15.72 1.05 9.76
C ALA A 80 15.66 0.51 11.19
N VAL A 81 14.61 0.84 11.96
CA VAL A 81 14.38 0.29 13.31
C VAL A 81 14.12 -1.21 13.26
N LEU A 82 13.20 -1.66 12.40
CA LEU A 82 12.88 -3.08 12.24
C LEU A 82 14.08 -3.88 11.72
N PHE A 83 14.83 -3.30 10.78
CA PHE A 83 16.03 -3.90 10.24
C PHE A 83 17.11 -4.08 11.32
N LYS A 84 17.39 -3.01 12.09
CA LYS A 84 18.34 -3.07 13.22
C LYS A 84 17.95 -4.11 14.26
N ALA A 85 16.66 -4.27 14.56
CA ALA A 85 16.20 -5.24 15.57
C ALA A 85 16.66 -6.69 15.32
N VAL A 86 17.02 -7.05 14.08
CA VAL A 86 17.57 -8.37 13.72
C VAL A 86 18.99 -8.33 13.17
N ALA A 87 19.50 -7.16 12.80
CA ALA A 87 20.84 -6.98 12.25
C ALA A 87 21.89 -6.56 13.30
N ASP A 88 21.46 -6.11 14.48
CA ASP A 88 22.34 -5.68 15.57
C ASP A 88 23.09 -6.88 16.17
N GLY A 89 24.42 -6.86 16.06
CA GLY A 89 25.30 -7.95 16.47
C GLY A 89 26.69 -7.83 15.83
N ASP A 90 27.59 -8.77 16.15
CA ASP A 90 28.99 -8.72 15.65
C ASP A 90 29.24 -9.65 14.47
N GLY A 91 28.31 -10.58 14.19
CA GLY A 91 28.46 -11.63 13.17
C GLY A 91 27.91 -11.24 11.79
N ALA A 92 28.02 -12.17 10.83
CA ALA A 92 27.35 -12.05 9.53
C ALA A 92 25.82 -11.97 9.69
N PHE A 93 25.16 -11.25 8.80
CA PHE A 93 23.72 -11.07 8.77
C PHE A 93 23.13 -11.63 7.48
N SER A 94 21.95 -12.25 7.58
CA SER A 94 21.17 -12.69 6.42
C SER A 94 19.81 -12.01 6.40
N LEU A 95 19.42 -11.53 5.23
CA LEU A 95 18.12 -10.90 4.99
C LEU A 95 16.94 -11.83 5.28
N THR A 96 17.19 -13.15 5.27
CA THR A 96 16.20 -14.16 5.72
C THR A 96 15.74 -13.93 7.15
N SER A 97 16.60 -13.45 8.05
CA SER A 97 16.25 -13.09 9.42
C SER A 97 15.20 -11.97 9.47
N LEU A 98 15.26 -11.02 8.54
CA LEU A 98 14.25 -9.97 8.40
C LEU A 98 12.90 -10.55 7.92
N GLY A 99 12.93 -11.49 6.98
CA GLY A 99 11.72 -12.20 6.53
C GLY A 99 11.03 -12.96 7.68
N TRP A 100 11.81 -13.58 8.56
CA TRP A 100 11.29 -14.23 9.79
C TRP A 100 10.71 -13.22 10.78
N LEU A 101 11.32 -12.05 10.96
CA LEU A 101 10.77 -10.98 11.78
C LEU A 101 9.39 -10.55 11.27
N TYR A 102 9.27 -10.23 9.98
CA TYR A 102 7.97 -9.82 9.41
C TYR A 102 6.93 -10.94 9.50
N THR A 103 7.32 -12.20 9.33
CA THR A 103 6.44 -13.36 9.54
C THR A 103 5.91 -13.42 10.98
N LEU A 104 6.78 -13.23 11.97
CA LEU A 104 6.38 -13.18 13.39
C LEU A 104 5.45 -11.99 13.65
N LEU A 105 5.74 -10.82 13.10
CA LEU A 105 4.90 -9.64 13.26
C LEU A 105 3.51 -9.83 12.64
N VAL A 106 3.42 -10.43 11.45
CA VAL A 106 2.15 -10.78 10.79
C VAL A 106 1.37 -11.82 11.61
N PHE A 107 2.04 -12.82 12.19
CA PHE A 107 1.43 -13.76 13.12
C PHE A 107 0.76 -13.04 14.31
N LEU A 108 1.50 -12.13 14.96
CA LEU A 108 1.04 -11.42 16.15
C LEU A 108 -0.14 -10.48 15.83
N VAL A 109 -0.04 -9.72 14.74
CA VAL A 109 -1.09 -8.79 14.30
C VAL A 109 -2.35 -9.54 13.89
N THR A 110 -2.22 -10.58 13.06
CA THR A 110 -3.37 -11.42 12.67
C THR A 110 -4.00 -12.06 13.90
N GLY A 111 -3.18 -12.62 14.80
CA GLY A 111 -3.64 -13.30 16.00
C GLY A 111 -4.41 -12.36 16.93
N LEU A 112 -3.90 -11.15 17.15
CA LEU A 112 -4.58 -10.14 17.97
C LEU A 112 -5.90 -9.68 17.34
N ALA A 113 -5.90 -9.43 16.02
CA ALA A 113 -7.10 -9.01 15.30
C ALA A 113 -8.16 -10.13 15.26
N ALA A 114 -7.75 -11.37 15.01
CA ALA A 114 -8.60 -12.55 15.04
C ALA A 114 -9.18 -12.78 16.43
N TRP A 115 -8.35 -12.71 17.49
CA TRP A 115 -8.80 -12.79 18.86
C TRP A 115 -9.90 -11.76 19.13
N ALA A 116 -9.72 -10.50 18.73
CA ALA A 116 -10.69 -9.44 18.94
C ALA A 116 -12.02 -9.71 18.19
N LEU A 117 -11.96 -10.09 16.92
CA LEU A 117 -13.13 -10.41 16.09
C LEU A 117 -13.93 -11.61 16.61
N LEU A 118 -13.24 -12.63 17.13
CA LEU A 118 -13.85 -13.84 17.67
C LEU A 118 -14.75 -13.56 18.88
N GLY A 119 -14.55 -12.45 19.60
CA GLY A 119 -15.42 -12.02 20.70
C GLY A 119 -16.88 -11.81 20.28
N ARG A 120 -17.13 -11.61 18.97
CA ARG A 120 -18.46 -11.42 18.39
C ARG A 120 -18.84 -12.48 17.35
N GLY A 121 -18.11 -13.60 17.32
CA GLY A 121 -18.39 -14.79 16.50
C GLY A 121 -17.44 -14.98 15.32
N TRP A 122 -17.17 -16.25 15.00
CA TRP A 122 -16.17 -16.69 14.01
C TRP A 122 -16.38 -16.16 12.59
N ARG A 123 -17.62 -15.91 12.17
CA ARG A 123 -17.93 -15.38 10.83
C ARG A 123 -17.26 -14.02 10.58
N ARG A 124 -16.96 -13.26 11.63
CA ARG A 124 -16.29 -11.95 11.51
C ARG A 124 -14.83 -12.06 11.12
N LEU A 125 -14.21 -13.25 11.21
CA LEU A 125 -12.86 -13.49 10.68
C LEU A 125 -12.78 -13.21 9.17
N ALA A 126 -13.89 -13.26 8.44
CA ALA A 126 -13.92 -12.87 7.04
C ALA A 126 -13.49 -11.40 6.80
N LEU A 127 -13.56 -10.53 7.82
CA LEU A 127 -13.02 -9.16 7.74
C LEU A 127 -11.49 -9.10 7.70
N LEU A 128 -10.79 -10.21 8.00
CA LEU A 128 -9.33 -10.29 7.85
C LEU A 128 -8.90 -10.73 6.45
N ILE A 129 -9.82 -11.20 5.60
CA ILE A 129 -9.49 -11.60 4.22
C ILE A 129 -8.90 -10.41 3.44
N PRO A 130 -9.50 -9.19 3.46
CA PRO A 130 -8.98 -8.08 2.69
C PRO A 130 -7.55 -7.64 3.02
N PRO A 131 -7.11 -7.56 4.29
CA PRO A 131 -5.71 -7.25 4.59
C PRO A 131 -4.76 -8.44 4.38
N VAL A 132 -5.19 -9.67 4.70
CA VAL A 132 -4.29 -10.84 4.69
C VAL A 132 -4.05 -11.34 3.28
N LEU A 133 -5.08 -11.54 2.46
CA LEU A 133 -4.92 -12.25 1.19
C LEU A 133 -3.99 -11.53 0.19
N PRO A 134 -4.07 -10.21 -0.02
CA PRO A 134 -3.14 -9.51 -0.89
C PRO A 134 -1.71 -9.57 -0.37
N LEU A 135 -1.50 -9.54 0.95
CA LEU A 135 -0.16 -9.61 1.56
C LEU A 135 0.61 -10.86 1.13
N LEU A 136 -0.12 -11.96 0.87
CA LEU A 136 0.45 -13.26 0.51
C LEU A 136 0.76 -13.38 -0.99
N ASN A 137 0.34 -12.42 -1.82
CA ASN A 137 0.71 -12.43 -3.23
C ASN A 137 2.23 -12.16 -3.37
N PRO A 138 2.98 -12.98 -4.14
CA PRO A 138 4.40 -12.78 -4.39
C PRO A 138 4.81 -11.36 -4.81
N ASP A 139 3.97 -10.64 -5.56
CA ASP A 139 4.21 -9.24 -5.96
C ASP A 139 4.44 -8.34 -4.75
N PHE A 140 3.79 -8.64 -3.63
CA PHE A 140 3.92 -7.89 -2.37
C PHE A 140 4.86 -8.58 -1.36
N ALA A 141 4.66 -9.88 -1.15
CA ALA A 141 5.37 -10.64 -0.14
C ALA A 141 6.88 -10.53 -0.30
N ARG A 142 7.39 -10.62 -1.55
CA ARG A 142 8.83 -10.65 -1.84
C ARG A 142 9.58 -9.43 -1.31
N LEU A 143 8.93 -8.26 -1.16
CA LEU A 143 9.61 -7.09 -0.59
C LEU A 143 10.00 -7.29 0.88
N PHE A 144 9.35 -8.17 1.66
CA PHE A 144 9.80 -8.47 3.03
C PHE A 144 11.21 -9.07 3.11
N LEU A 145 11.74 -9.56 1.99
CA LEU A 145 13.14 -9.92 1.78
C LEU A 145 13.80 -8.91 0.83
N SER A 146 13.87 -7.64 1.25
CA SER A 146 14.59 -6.57 0.55
C SER A 146 15.19 -5.58 1.55
N THR A 147 16.14 -4.76 1.08
CA THR A 147 16.77 -3.68 1.85
C THR A 147 16.03 -2.35 1.68
N PHE A 148 14.76 -2.39 1.26
CA PHE A 148 13.92 -1.22 1.01
C PHE A 148 13.17 -0.73 2.26
N GLY A 149 12.61 0.48 2.18
CA GLY A 149 11.72 1.03 3.23
C GLY A 149 10.26 0.56 3.08
N GLU A 150 9.88 0.21 1.86
CA GLU A 150 8.60 -0.31 1.39
C GLU A 150 8.01 -1.44 2.26
N PRO A 151 8.79 -2.42 2.77
CA PRO A 151 8.25 -3.53 3.55
C PRO A 151 7.67 -3.09 4.90
N ALA A 152 8.30 -2.10 5.56
CA ALA A 152 7.76 -1.52 6.78
C ALA A 152 6.46 -0.76 6.48
N GLY A 153 6.40 -0.06 5.34
CA GLY A 153 5.18 0.56 4.80
C GLY A 153 4.03 -0.43 4.64
N LEU A 154 4.30 -1.55 3.97
CA LEU A 154 3.35 -2.64 3.76
C LEU A 154 2.87 -3.26 5.07
N PHE A 155 3.79 -3.59 5.98
CA PHE A 155 3.43 -4.13 7.29
C PHE A 155 2.59 -3.13 8.11
N GLY A 156 2.92 -1.85 8.08
CA GLY A 156 2.14 -0.79 8.73
C GLY A 156 0.72 -0.66 8.15
N ALA A 157 0.60 -0.65 6.82
CA ALA A 157 -0.68 -0.63 6.12
C ALA A 157 -1.53 -1.86 6.48
N TYR A 158 -0.94 -3.05 6.41
CA TYR A 158 -1.56 -4.30 6.83
C TYR A 158 -2.07 -4.25 8.28
N THR A 159 -1.25 -3.77 9.20
CA THR A 159 -1.59 -3.65 10.63
C THR A 159 -2.75 -2.67 10.85
N LEU A 160 -2.74 -1.53 10.15
CA LEU A 160 -3.82 -0.55 10.15
C LEU A 160 -5.13 -1.18 9.65
N LEU A 161 -5.10 -1.89 8.53
CA LEU A 161 -6.27 -2.54 7.95
C LEU A 161 -6.82 -3.67 8.85
N CYS A 162 -5.95 -4.42 9.55
CA CYS A 162 -6.36 -5.36 10.59
C CYS A 162 -7.07 -4.65 11.75
N GLY A 163 -6.57 -3.50 12.20
CA GLY A 163 -7.25 -2.65 13.18
C GLY A 163 -8.63 -2.18 12.69
N LEU A 164 -8.75 -1.76 11.43
CA LEU A 164 -10.02 -1.40 10.81
C LEU A 164 -10.99 -2.57 10.70
N ALA A 165 -10.51 -3.77 10.38
CA ALA A 165 -11.31 -4.99 10.38
C ALA A 165 -11.92 -5.22 11.77
N VAL A 166 -11.12 -5.09 12.84
CA VAL A 166 -11.61 -5.18 14.21
C VAL A 166 -12.61 -4.05 14.51
N ILE A 167 -12.35 -2.82 14.08
CA ILE A 167 -13.30 -1.69 14.23
C ILE A 167 -14.64 -1.98 13.53
N ALA A 168 -14.62 -2.51 12.32
CA ALA A 168 -15.82 -2.90 11.60
C ALA A 168 -16.57 -4.03 12.33
N GLY A 169 -15.81 -4.99 12.86
CA GLY A 169 -16.28 -6.19 13.55
C GLY A 169 -16.52 -6.03 15.05
N THR A 170 -16.47 -4.84 15.64
CA THR A 170 -16.72 -4.61 17.08
C THR A 170 -17.62 -3.39 17.30
N LYS A 171 -17.99 -3.15 18.56
CA LYS A 171 -18.69 -1.96 19.06
C LYS A 171 -17.86 -1.28 20.15
N VAL A 172 -18.28 -0.08 20.55
CA VAL A 172 -17.60 0.70 21.60
C VAL A 172 -17.60 -0.03 22.93
N GLU A 173 -18.62 -0.86 23.19
CA GLU A 173 -18.77 -1.62 24.43
C GLU A 173 -17.87 -2.86 24.50
N ASP A 174 -17.18 -3.23 23.41
CA ASP A 174 -16.28 -4.38 23.35
C ASP A 174 -14.90 -4.10 23.97
N GLY A 175 -14.81 -3.21 24.97
CA GLY A 175 -13.65 -3.04 25.84
C GLY A 175 -12.28 -3.17 25.18
N PHE A 176 -11.56 -4.22 25.59
CA PHE A 176 -10.19 -4.50 25.18
C PHE A 176 -10.07 -4.87 23.70
N GLU A 177 -11.08 -5.50 23.10
CA GLU A 177 -11.12 -5.77 21.66
C GLU A 177 -11.17 -4.48 20.85
N ARG A 178 -11.87 -3.46 21.36
CA ARG A 178 -11.92 -2.15 20.70
C ARG A 178 -10.62 -1.37 20.91
N LEU A 179 -10.01 -1.50 22.08
CA LEU A 179 -8.71 -0.89 22.38
C LEU A 179 -7.60 -1.49 21.52
N SER A 180 -7.55 -2.83 21.36
CA SER A 180 -6.57 -3.46 20.47
C SER A 180 -6.73 -3.01 19.03
N ALA A 181 -7.98 -2.76 18.58
CA ALA A 181 -8.24 -2.19 17.27
C ALA A 181 -7.61 -0.80 17.08
N LEU A 182 -7.77 0.09 18.08
CA LEU A 182 -7.16 1.43 18.07
C LEU A 182 -5.64 1.36 18.11
N LEU A 183 -5.08 0.46 18.92
CA LEU A 183 -3.62 0.24 18.99
C LEU A 183 -3.07 -0.27 17.65
N LEU A 184 -3.75 -1.19 16.99
CA LEU A 184 -3.38 -1.68 15.66
C LEU A 184 -3.43 -0.56 14.60
N VAL A 185 -4.49 0.26 14.61
CA VAL A 185 -4.59 1.43 13.70
C VAL A 185 -3.45 2.41 13.96
N ALA A 186 -3.22 2.77 15.23
CA ALA A 186 -2.18 3.71 15.63
C ALA A 186 -0.78 3.20 15.28
N ALA A 187 -0.43 1.99 15.70
CA ALA A 187 0.86 1.38 15.42
C ALA A 187 1.08 1.19 13.91
N GLY A 188 0.08 0.71 13.19
CA GLY A 188 0.14 0.55 11.73
C GLY A 188 0.36 1.88 11.01
N GLY A 189 -0.36 2.93 11.41
CA GLY A 189 -0.20 4.28 10.87
C GLY A 189 1.18 4.88 11.12
N VAL A 190 1.72 4.73 12.35
CA VAL A 190 3.07 5.20 12.71
C VAL A 190 4.13 4.44 11.92
N VAL A 191 4.08 3.11 11.91
CA VAL A 191 5.05 2.29 11.19
C VAL A 191 5.02 2.61 9.69
N ALA A 192 3.83 2.73 9.08
CA ALA A 192 3.72 3.07 7.67
C ALA A 192 4.19 4.50 7.35
N GLY A 193 3.71 5.50 8.10
CA GLY A 193 4.04 6.90 7.84
C GLY A 193 5.51 7.24 8.05
N LEU A 194 6.20 6.52 8.94
CA LEU A 194 7.65 6.66 9.15
C LEU A 194 8.49 5.76 8.25
N ALA A 195 7.90 4.85 7.48
CA ALA A 195 8.68 4.01 6.58
C ALA A 195 9.24 4.85 5.42
N LYS A 196 8.39 5.69 4.82
CA LYS A 196 8.71 6.59 3.70
C LYS A 196 7.74 7.76 3.70
N ILE A 197 8.19 8.96 3.35
CA ILE A 197 7.33 10.15 3.35
C ILE A 197 6.13 10.02 2.40
N GLY A 198 6.29 9.27 1.30
CA GLY A 198 5.20 8.95 0.37
C GLY A 198 4.04 8.16 1.02
N PHE A 199 4.26 7.53 2.18
CA PHE A 199 3.25 6.77 2.91
C PHE A 199 2.61 7.55 4.07
N LEU A 200 2.95 8.83 4.24
CA LEU A 200 2.32 9.73 5.21
C LEU A 200 0.77 9.74 5.15
N PRO A 201 0.10 9.58 3.98
CA PRO A 201 -1.35 9.45 3.93
C PRO A 201 -1.93 8.35 4.84
N LEU A 202 -1.21 7.24 5.05
CA LEU A 202 -1.63 6.18 5.97
C LEU A 202 -1.63 6.63 7.43
N PHE A 203 -0.63 7.42 7.84
CA PHE A 203 -0.58 8.00 9.18
C PHE A 203 -1.74 8.99 9.39
N VAL A 204 -1.98 9.88 8.43
CA VAL A 204 -3.10 10.83 8.50
C VAL A 204 -4.44 10.09 8.66
N LEU A 205 -4.65 9.02 7.89
CA LEU A 205 -5.84 8.20 8.01
C LEU A 205 -5.93 7.47 9.35
N ALA A 206 -4.81 7.00 9.91
CA ALA A 206 -4.79 6.42 11.25
C ALA A 206 -5.24 7.44 12.32
N VAL A 207 -4.73 8.67 12.26
CA VAL A 207 -5.14 9.77 13.14
C VAL A 207 -6.64 10.05 13.01
N LEU A 208 -7.15 10.17 11.77
CA LEU A 208 -8.57 10.40 11.53
C LEU A 208 -9.46 9.26 12.05
N VAL A 209 -9.06 8.01 11.81
CA VAL A 209 -9.76 6.82 12.30
C VAL A 209 -9.78 6.79 13.82
N CYS A 210 -8.64 7.05 14.47
CA CYS A 210 -8.55 7.16 15.93
C CYS A 210 -9.46 8.30 16.44
N ALA A 211 -9.41 9.48 15.84
CA ALA A 211 -10.19 10.64 16.26
C ALA A 211 -11.71 10.40 16.24
N VAL A 212 -12.21 9.59 15.29
CA VAL A 212 -13.64 9.29 15.18
C VAL A 212 -14.06 7.97 15.82
N THR A 213 -13.12 7.23 16.43
CA THR A 213 -13.39 5.90 17.00
C THR A 213 -13.34 5.89 18.52
N GLY A 214 -14.50 5.63 19.15
CA GLY A 214 -14.57 5.38 20.59
C GLY A 214 -14.17 3.95 20.99
N ALA A 215 -13.67 3.80 22.22
CA ALA A 215 -13.41 2.55 22.92
C ALA A 215 -13.68 2.72 24.43
N ARG A 216 -14.47 1.82 25.04
CA ARG A 216 -14.79 1.88 26.48
C ARG A 216 -14.15 0.73 27.25
N ALA A 217 -13.01 0.98 27.90
CA ALA A 217 -12.42 0.02 28.83
C ALA A 217 -13.25 -0.05 30.13
N GLY A 218 -13.91 -1.19 30.39
CA GLY A 218 -14.58 -1.50 31.66
C GLY A 218 -15.88 -0.73 31.95
N ALA A 219 -16.25 -0.69 33.25
CA ALA A 219 -17.51 -0.13 33.75
C ALA A 219 -17.53 1.41 33.90
N GLY A 220 -16.55 2.13 33.33
CA GLY A 220 -16.45 3.59 33.43
C GLY A 220 -17.64 4.35 32.83
N ARG A 221 -17.75 5.67 33.08
CA ARG A 221 -18.86 6.51 32.58
C ARG A 221 -18.96 6.49 31.05
N TRP A 222 -20.15 6.71 30.49
CA TRP A 222 -20.40 6.68 29.02
C TRP A 222 -19.42 7.54 28.20
N TRP A 223 -18.94 8.65 28.78
CA TRP A 223 -18.17 9.66 28.05
C TRP A 223 -16.69 9.30 27.96
N SER A 224 -16.17 8.52 28.91
CA SER A 224 -14.78 8.04 28.84
C SER A 224 -14.57 7.14 27.62
N GLY A 225 -15.62 6.42 27.20
CA GLY A 225 -15.64 5.61 25.98
C GLY A 225 -15.50 6.39 24.67
N ARG A 226 -15.72 7.72 24.70
CA ARG A 226 -15.62 8.58 23.51
C ARG A 226 -14.30 9.34 23.42
N LEU A 227 -13.52 9.40 24.49
CA LEU A 227 -12.29 10.21 24.54
C LEU A 227 -11.03 9.43 24.17
N VAL A 228 -11.00 8.09 24.36
CA VAL A 228 -9.79 7.29 24.13
C VAL A 228 -9.23 7.46 22.72
N GLY A 229 -10.09 7.37 21.70
CA GLY A 229 -9.68 7.55 20.30
C GLY A 229 -9.13 8.97 20.00
N PRO A 230 -9.89 10.05 20.31
CA PRO A 230 -9.39 11.42 20.18
C PRO A 230 -8.09 11.69 20.92
N LEU A 231 -7.94 11.20 22.15
CA LEU A 231 -6.70 11.36 22.92
C LEU A 231 -5.53 10.65 22.24
N LEU A 232 -5.75 9.42 21.76
CA LEU A 232 -4.74 8.70 20.99
C LEU A 232 -4.39 9.43 19.69
N ALA A 233 -5.36 10.02 19.00
CA ALA A 233 -5.11 10.82 17.80
C ALA A 233 -4.24 12.06 18.08
N VAL A 234 -4.50 12.77 19.19
CA VAL A 234 -3.67 13.91 19.62
C VAL A 234 -2.26 13.44 19.96
N LEU A 235 -2.11 12.36 20.73
CA LEU A 235 -0.80 11.79 21.07
C LEU A 235 -0.03 11.38 19.80
N LEU A 236 -0.68 10.71 18.85
CA LEU A 236 -0.08 10.34 17.58
C LEU A 236 0.47 11.55 16.83
N VAL A 237 -0.30 12.65 16.74
CA VAL A 237 0.16 13.88 16.09
C VAL A 237 1.36 14.47 16.81
N LEU A 238 1.33 14.55 18.14
CA LEU A 238 2.43 15.13 18.92
C LEU A 238 3.73 14.31 18.79
N GLU A 239 3.64 12.99 18.88
CA GLU A 239 4.80 12.09 18.82
C GLU A 239 5.45 12.02 17.43
N ILE A 240 4.68 12.20 16.36
CA ILE A 240 5.19 12.00 14.99
C ILE A 240 5.88 13.22 14.39
N ILE A 241 5.63 14.43 14.93
CA ILE A 241 6.09 15.69 14.31
C ILE A 241 7.60 15.71 14.16
N ALA A 242 8.35 15.35 15.22
CA ALA A 242 9.80 15.38 15.18
C ALA A 242 10.38 14.34 14.18
N PRO A 243 9.96 13.06 14.19
CA PRO A 243 10.37 12.08 13.18
C PRO A 243 10.07 12.50 11.74
N ILE A 244 8.88 13.05 11.46
CA ILE A 244 8.52 13.51 10.10
C ILE A 244 9.43 14.66 9.66
N ARG A 245 9.66 15.65 10.53
CA ARG A 245 10.55 16.78 10.22
C ARG A 245 11.98 16.30 9.96
N ALA A 246 12.46 15.33 10.74
CA ALA A 246 13.77 14.72 10.53
C ALA A 246 13.86 14.01 9.17
N ASN A 247 12.83 13.25 8.79
CA ASN A 247 12.77 12.55 7.50
C ASN A 247 12.69 13.52 6.31
N LEU A 248 11.87 14.57 6.41
CA LEU A 248 11.79 15.63 5.40
C LEU A 248 13.13 16.36 5.24
N ALA A 249 13.78 16.73 6.35
CA ALA A 249 15.08 17.38 6.29
C ALA A 249 16.17 16.47 5.70
N TRP A 250 16.12 15.17 6.01
CA TRP A 250 17.01 14.18 5.43
C TRP A 250 16.76 14.00 3.92
N GLN A 251 15.50 13.93 3.49
CA GLN A 251 15.11 13.86 2.08
C GLN A 251 15.61 15.09 1.31
N GLU A 252 15.43 16.29 1.86
CA GLU A 252 15.89 17.52 1.21
C GLU A 252 17.41 17.53 1.01
N ARG A 253 18.18 17.13 2.03
CA ARG A 253 19.65 17.11 1.94
C ARG A 253 20.20 16.07 0.95
N ASN A 254 19.51 14.94 0.79
CA ASN A 254 20.05 13.79 0.05
C ASN A 254 19.40 13.57 -1.32
N TYR A 255 18.21 14.14 -1.57
CA TYR A 255 17.40 13.84 -2.76
C TYR A 255 16.72 15.07 -3.39
N ALA A 256 17.02 16.30 -2.95
CA ALA A 256 16.43 17.50 -3.57
C ALA A 256 16.61 17.51 -5.09
N ASP A 257 17.83 17.29 -5.57
CA ASP A 257 18.20 17.34 -6.98
C ASP A 257 17.50 16.25 -7.80
N VAL A 258 17.60 15.00 -7.35
CA VAL A 258 16.98 13.83 -8.01
C VAL A 258 15.48 14.02 -8.13
N ASN A 259 14.82 14.41 -7.05
CA ASN A 259 13.37 14.60 -7.02
C ASN A 259 12.94 15.79 -7.88
N ALA A 260 13.70 16.89 -7.86
CA ALA A 260 13.40 18.07 -8.68
C ALA A 260 13.54 17.77 -10.17
N VAL A 261 14.62 17.11 -10.59
CA VAL A 261 14.85 16.67 -11.98
C VAL A 261 13.71 15.78 -12.45
N ASN A 262 13.38 14.74 -11.69
CA ASN A 262 12.32 13.82 -12.09
C ASN A 262 10.96 14.52 -12.15
N VAL A 263 10.59 15.36 -11.19
CA VAL A 263 9.33 16.11 -11.21
C VAL A 263 9.25 17.08 -12.39
N VAL A 264 10.35 17.77 -12.72
CA VAL A 264 10.37 18.73 -13.84
C VAL A 264 10.33 18.03 -15.19
N TYR A 265 11.25 17.10 -15.44
CA TYR A 265 11.47 16.54 -16.77
C TYR A 265 10.57 15.35 -17.08
N THR A 266 10.16 14.55 -16.09
CA THR A 266 9.30 13.38 -16.34
C THR A 266 7.81 13.67 -16.13
N LEU A 267 7.45 14.68 -15.34
CA LEU A 267 6.07 15.08 -15.09
C LEU A 267 5.75 16.45 -15.70
N GLY A 268 6.38 17.54 -15.24
CA GLY A 268 6.01 18.91 -15.59
C GLY A 268 6.03 19.19 -17.09
N LEU A 269 7.20 19.01 -17.72
CA LEU A 269 7.38 19.26 -19.15
C LEU A 269 6.67 18.23 -20.04
N VAL A 270 6.35 17.05 -19.51
CA VAL A 270 5.65 15.98 -20.23
C VAL A 270 4.14 16.23 -20.26
N GLU A 271 3.55 16.60 -19.14
CA GLU A 271 2.11 16.92 -19.06
C GLU A 271 1.79 18.31 -19.63
N LEU A 272 2.75 19.23 -19.60
CA LEU A 272 2.60 20.59 -20.11
C LEU A 272 3.73 20.95 -21.08
N PRO A 273 3.73 20.41 -22.32
CA PRO A 273 4.74 20.74 -23.32
C PRO A 273 4.81 22.25 -23.60
N GLY A 274 6.03 22.80 -23.68
CA GLY A 274 6.25 24.24 -23.88
C GLY A 274 6.26 25.06 -22.58
N SER A 275 6.06 24.44 -21.42
CA SER A 275 6.00 25.14 -20.13
C SER A 275 7.35 25.54 -19.53
N ALA A 276 8.48 25.25 -20.20
CA ALA A 276 9.82 25.56 -19.70
C ALA A 276 9.99 27.00 -19.22
N ALA A 277 9.53 27.98 -20.01
CA ALA A 277 9.60 29.40 -19.62
C ALA A 277 8.80 29.70 -18.33
N GLY A 278 7.64 29.06 -18.15
CA GLY A 278 6.83 29.17 -16.93
C GLY A 278 7.50 28.57 -15.69
N LEU A 279 8.43 27.64 -15.88
CA LEU A 279 9.29 27.09 -14.82
C LEU A 279 10.53 27.95 -14.54
N GLY A 280 10.80 28.94 -15.40
CA GLY A 280 12.06 29.72 -15.36
C GLY A 280 13.23 28.98 -16.01
N LEU A 281 12.96 27.96 -16.82
CA LEU A 281 13.96 27.19 -17.55
C LEU A 281 14.11 27.72 -18.99
N PRO A 282 15.28 27.52 -19.63
CA PRO A 282 15.45 27.83 -21.05
C PRO A 282 14.49 27.01 -21.90
N GLU A 283 14.07 27.54 -23.05
CA GLU A 283 13.13 26.84 -23.95
C GLU A 283 13.65 25.48 -24.43
N SER A 284 14.98 25.34 -24.54
CA SER A 284 15.67 24.08 -24.85
C SER A 284 15.40 22.96 -23.84
N ALA A 285 14.99 23.28 -22.61
CA ALA A 285 14.62 22.28 -21.60
C ALA A 285 13.48 21.35 -22.05
N ASN A 286 12.57 21.84 -22.90
CA ASN A 286 11.51 21.01 -23.49
C ASN A 286 12.06 19.81 -24.27
N GLN A 287 13.27 19.91 -24.83
CA GLN A 287 13.93 18.81 -25.55
C GLN A 287 14.35 17.66 -24.63
N SER A 288 14.42 17.92 -23.32
CA SER A 288 14.74 16.94 -22.28
C SER A 288 13.50 16.34 -21.61
N ALA A 289 12.29 16.70 -22.07
CA ALA A 289 11.05 16.13 -21.54
C ALA A 289 11.00 14.59 -21.75
N GLY A 290 10.78 13.88 -20.66
CA GLY A 290 10.81 12.41 -20.58
C GLY A 290 12.18 11.82 -20.25
N LYS A 291 13.19 12.64 -19.92
CA LYS A 291 14.46 12.16 -19.38
C LYS A 291 14.43 12.19 -17.85
N ALA A 292 14.85 11.09 -17.22
CA ALA A 292 14.99 11.00 -15.76
C ALA A 292 16.40 11.38 -15.30
N TYR A 293 16.59 11.50 -13.99
CA TYR A 293 17.91 11.73 -13.38
C TYR A 293 18.87 10.56 -13.65
N TYR A 294 18.39 9.32 -13.51
CA TYR A 294 19.21 8.14 -13.73
C TYR A 294 18.99 7.56 -15.13
N PRO A 295 20.01 6.90 -15.73
CA PRO A 295 21.36 6.68 -15.18
C PRO A 295 22.33 7.85 -15.35
N ASP A 296 22.02 8.79 -16.26
CA ASP A 296 23.03 9.69 -16.85
C ASP A 296 23.37 10.93 -16.02
N GLY A 297 22.59 11.22 -14.98
CA GLY A 297 22.71 12.43 -14.19
C GLY A 297 22.08 13.67 -14.87
N PRO A 298 22.06 14.81 -14.16
CA PRO A 298 21.45 16.04 -14.64
C PRO A 298 22.28 16.75 -15.72
N GLU A 299 23.56 16.42 -15.88
CA GLU A 299 24.51 17.16 -16.72
C GLU A 299 24.14 17.18 -18.20
N GLN A 300 23.37 16.18 -18.66
CA GLN A 300 22.92 16.05 -20.05
C GLN A 300 21.54 16.67 -20.32
N LEU A 301 20.92 17.27 -19.30
CA LEU A 301 19.57 17.83 -19.38
C LEU A 301 19.66 19.35 -19.58
N ALA A 302 19.05 19.84 -20.67
CA ALA A 302 19.06 21.26 -20.98
C ALA A 302 18.30 22.06 -19.89
N GLY A 303 18.98 23.00 -19.24
CA GLY A 303 18.41 23.81 -18.16
C GLY A 303 18.47 23.17 -16.77
N ALA A 304 19.15 22.04 -16.60
CA ALA A 304 19.34 21.44 -15.28
C ALA A 304 20.21 22.28 -14.34
N ASP A 305 21.19 23.02 -14.86
CA ASP A 305 21.96 24.01 -14.11
C ASP A 305 21.04 25.02 -13.39
N VAL A 306 20.08 25.61 -14.11
CA VAL A 306 19.10 26.55 -13.56
C VAL A 306 18.17 25.87 -12.54
N LEU A 307 17.78 24.62 -12.82
CA LEU A 307 16.95 23.83 -11.89
C LEU A 307 17.67 23.58 -10.57
N LEU A 308 18.96 23.22 -10.62
CA LEU A 308 19.73 22.78 -9.46
C LEU A 308 20.20 23.94 -8.57
N GLU A 309 20.15 25.19 -9.05
CA GLU A 309 20.35 26.37 -8.19
C GLU A 309 19.25 26.49 -7.12
N GLU A 310 17.99 26.22 -7.49
CA GLU A 310 16.84 26.31 -6.59
C GLU A 310 15.82 25.16 -6.81
N PRO A 311 16.19 23.90 -6.50
CA PRO A 311 15.41 22.71 -6.87
C PRO A 311 13.98 22.73 -6.31
N SER A 312 13.83 23.13 -5.04
CA SER A 312 12.53 23.18 -4.36
C SER A 312 11.61 24.27 -4.94
N VAL A 313 12.18 25.39 -5.42
CA VAL A 313 11.43 26.49 -6.03
C VAL A 313 10.88 26.08 -7.39
N VAL A 314 11.72 25.50 -8.25
CA VAL A 314 11.26 25.07 -9.58
C VAL A 314 10.28 23.90 -9.47
N LYS A 315 10.50 22.96 -8.56
CA LYS A 315 9.51 21.92 -8.21
C LYS A 315 8.17 22.53 -7.77
N GLY A 316 8.18 23.57 -6.95
CA GLY A 316 6.98 24.31 -6.54
C GLY A 316 6.25 25.01 -7.71
N LYS A 317 6.98 25.47 -8.73
CA LYS A 317 6.40 26.03 -9.97
C LYS A 317 5.68 24.96 -10.79
N VAL A 318 6.23 23.74 -10.90
CA VAL A 318 5.55 22.61 -11.56
C VAL A 318 4.17 22.37 -10.92
N TRP A 319 4.11 22.36 -9.59
CA TRP A 319 2.84 22.20 -8.88
C TRP A 319 1.85 23.34 -9.16
N SER A 320 2.34 24.58 -9.14
CA SER A 320 1.50 25.76 -9.44
C SER A 320 0.93 25.70 -10.86
N LEU A 321 1.73 25.24 -11.83
CA LEU A 321 1.29 25.02 -13.21
C LEU A 321 0.28 23.87 -13.33
N LEU A 322 0.47 22.76 -12.63
CA LEU A 322 -0.50 21.66 -12.64
C LEU A 322 -1.85 22.09 -12.04
N LEU A 323 -1.83 22.87 -10.96
CA LEU A 323 -3.06 23.43 -10.36
C LEU A 323 -3.81 24.38 -11.30
N SER A 324 -3.10 25.13 -12.15
CA SER A 324 -3.74 25.97 -13.17
C SER A 324 -4.23 25.18 -14.39
N HIS A 325 -3.89 23.89 -14.50
CA HIS A 325 -4.28 22.99 -15.59
C HIS A 325 -4.93 21.70 -15.02
N PRO A 326 -6.17 21.77 -14.52
CA PRO A 326 -6.79 20.68 -13.76
C PRO A 326 -6.93 19.37 -14.55
N ALA A 327 -7.04 19.44 -15.89
CA ALA A 327 -7.04 18.24 -16.73
C ALA A 327 -5.70 17.50 -16.72
N ALA A 328 -4.57 18.24 -16.77
CA ALA A 328 -3.23 17.68 -16.67
C ALA A 328 -2.98 17.09 -15.28
N LEU A 329 -3.40 17.79 -14.23
CA LEU A 329 -3.34 17.27 -12.86
C LEU A 329 -4.16 15.97 -12.69
N ALA A 330 -5.40 15.94 -13.20
CA ALA A 330 -6.24 14.76 -13.13
C ALA A 330 -5.64 13.59 -13.92
N ARG A 331 -5.07 13.87 -15.10
CA ARG A 331 -4.32 12.87 -15.89
C ARG A 331 -3.13 12.33 -15.11
N ALA A 332 -2.34 13.19 -14.48
CA ALA A 332 -1.16 12.78 -13.74
C ALA A 332 -1.48 11.88 -12.54
N ILE A 333 -2.51 12.24 -11.78
CA ILE A 333 -3.01 11.38 -10.69
C ILE A 333 -3.56 10.06 -11.25
N GLY A 334 -4.27 10.13 -12.38
CA GLY A 334 -4.76 8.95 -13.11
C GLY A 334 -3.62 8.00 -13.49
N ILE A 335 -2.54 8.52 -14.07
CA ILE A 335 -1.33 7.77 -14.42
C ILE A 335 -0.69 7.15 -13.16
N GLY A 336 -0.58 7.90 -12.07
CA GLY A 336 -0.10 7.37 -10.79
C GLY A 336 -0.94 6.19 -10.27
N LEU A 337 -2.28 6.26 -10.38
CA LEU A 337 -3.16 5.14 -10.05
C LEU A 337 -3.01 3.97 -11.02
N GLN A 338 -2.81 4.24 -12.30
CA GLN A 338 -2.67 3.22 -13.35
C GLN A 338 -1.35 2.46 -13.24
N ALA A 339 -0.27 3.14 -12.82
CA ALA A 339 1.02 2.53 -12.56
C ALA A 339 0.98 1.44 -11.48
N THR A 340 -0.10 1.36 -10.67
CA THR A 340 -0.34 0.23 -9.74
C THR A 340 -0.50 -1.11 -10.44
N HIS A 341 -0.76 -1.13 -11.75
CA HIS A 341 -0.75 -2.36 -12.55
C HIS A 341 0.67 -2.93 -12.72
N GLY A 342 1.72 -2.11 -12.66
CA GLY A 342 3.13 -2.52 -12.73
C GLY A 342 3.71 -2.97 -11.37
N ARG A 343 2.86 -3.48 -10.47
CA ARG A 343 3.23 -3.88 -9.10
C ARG A 343 4.14 -5.10 -9.01
N ASP A 344 4.26 -5.88 -10.09
CA ASP A 344 5.14 -7.02 -10.20
C ASP A 344 6.62 -6.58 -10.24
N LEU A 345 6.90 -5.33 -10.63
CA LEU A 345 8.23 -4.70 -10.63
C LEU A 345 9.30 -5.63 -11.23
N PRO A 346 9.18 -6.03 -12.50
CA PRO A 346 10.00 -7.10 -13.10
C PRO A 346 11.48 -6.73 -13.19
N TYR A 347 11.80 -5.43 -13.19
CA TYR A 347 13.17 -4.91 -13.15
C TYR A 347 13.85 -5.09 -11.78
N LEU A 348 13.10 -5.48 -10.73
CA LEU A 348 13.64 -5.90 -9.43
C LEU A 348 13.71 -7.43 -9.40
N PRO A 349 14.89 -8.04 -9.57
CA PRO A 349 15.05 -9.49 -9.57
C PRO A 349 14.55 -10.11 -8.27
N ASN A 350 13.96 -11.30 -8.36
CA ASN A 350 13.30 -11.93 -7.21
C ASN A 350 13.99 -13.22 -6.72
N HIS A 351 15.06 -13.64 -7.41
CA HIS A 351 15.85 -14.81 -7.05
C HIS A 351 17.14 -14.40 -6.32
N PRO A 352 17.71 -15.27 -5.47
CA PRO A 352 18.98 -14.99 -4.80
C PRO A 352 20.10 -14.69 -5.78
N TRP A 353 20.95 -13.73 -5.43
CA TRP A 353 22.16 -13.44 -6.18
C TRP A 353 23.20 -14.56 -6.03
N GLY A 354 23.94 -14.84 -7.10
CA GLY A 354 25.14 -15.67 -7.09
C GLY A 354 26.12 -15.26 -8.18
N ALA A 355 27.32 -15.85 -8.20
CA ALA A 355 28.37 -15.49 -9.17
C ALA A 355 27.98 -15.69 -10.65
N ALA A 356 26.99 -16.54 -10.93
CA ALA A 356 26.44 -16.76 -12.26
C ALA A 356 25.30 -15.80 -12.62
N THR A 357 24.75 -15.06 -11.65
CA THR A 357 23.73 -14.06 -11.87
C THR A 357 24.34 -12.90 -12.65
N LYS A 358 23.69 -12.52 -13.74
CA LYS A 358 24.10 -11.35 -14.53
C LYS A 358 23.34 -10.15 -14.03
N ALA A 359 24.06 -9.07 -13.75
CA ALA A 359 23.45 -7.75 -13.64
C ALA A 359 22.56 -7.51 -14.87
N PRO A 360 21.41 -6.83 -14.72
CA PRO A 360 20.68 -6.33 -15.87
C PRO A 360 21.68 -5.54 -16.70
N ASP A 361 21.73 -5.81 -18.01
CA ASP A 361 22.61 -5.06 -18.88
C ASP A 361 22.22 -3.58 -18.74
N ASN A 362 23.18 -2.69 -18.47
CA ASN A 362 22.92 -1.24 -18.27
C ASN A 362 22.32 -0.56 -19.52
N SER A 363 22.03 -1.34 -20.57
CA SER A 363 21.29 -1.00 -21.78
C SER A 363 19.75 -1.09 -21.59
N ALA A 364 19.28 -1.76 -20.54
CA ALA A 364 17.88 -1.79 -20.16
C ALA A 364 17.57 -0.65 -19.18
N PRO A 365 16.38 -0.06 -19.25
CA PRO A 365 16.05 1.07 -18.42
C PRO A 365 16.11 0.67 -16.94
N VAL A 366 16.91 1.41 -16.17
CA VAL A 366 17.27 1.12 -14.76
C VAL A 366 16.02 0.81 -13.93
N SER A 367 14.89 1.41 -14.28
CA SER A 367 13.62 1.29 -13.56
C SER A 367 12.50 0.67 -14.40
N GLY A 368 12.83 -0.26 -15.31
CA GLY A 368 11.89 -0.68 -16.37
C GLY A 368 11.57 0.47 -17.31
N ASP A 369 10.59 0.35 -18.21
CA ASP A 369 10.32 1.33 -19.28
C ASP A 369 10.16 2.80 -18.80
N MET A 370 9.80 3.00 -17.52
CA MET A 370 9.73 4.31 -16.84
C MET A 370 11.08 5.04 -16.70
N GLY A 371 12.18 4.30 -16.62
CA GLY A 371 13.55 4.82 -16.52
C GLY A 371 14.30 4.76 -17.85
N GLY A 372 13.59 4.59 -18.96
CA GLY A 372 14.18 4.47 -20.29
C GLY A 372 14.45 5.79 -20.97
N ASN A 373 14.94 5.70 -22.20
CA ASN A 373 15.06 6.88 -23.05
C ASN A 373 13.67 7.51 -23.28
N PRO A 374 13.60 8.78 -23.73
CA PRO A 374 12.32 9.47 -23.91
C PRO A 374 11.30 8.77 -24.82
N ALA A 375 11.73 7.93 -25.77
CA ALA A 375 10.82 7.19 -26.64
C ALA A 375 10.15 6.05 -25.85
N THR A 376 10.93 5.19 -25.20
CA THR A 376 10.43 4.10 -24.35
C THR A 376 9.54 4.60 -23.22
N PHE A 377 9.94 5.72 -22.60
CA PHE A 377 9.14 6.36 -21.55
C PHE A 377 7.76 6.82 -22.05
N ARG A 378 7.70 7.42 -23.26
CA ARG A 378 6.43 7.85 -23.86
C ARG A 378 5.58 6.65 -24.29
N GLU A 379 6.17 5.61 -24.87
CA GLU A 379 5.47 4.37 -25.20
C GLU A 379 4.82 3.75 -23.96
N TRP A 380 5.53 3.75 -22.83
CA TRP A 380 4.99 3.31 -21.55
C TRP A 380 3.80 4.16 -21.07
N LEU A 381 3.89 5.49 -21.17
CA LEU A 381 2.77 6.40 -20.86
C LEU A 381 1.57 6.20 -21.79
N ASP A 382 1.81 5.99 -23.09
CA ASP A 382 0.75 5.78 -24.08
C ASP A 382 0.03 4.44 -23.87
N GLY A 383 0.75 3.43 -23.38
CA GLY A 383 0.18 2.17 -22.89
C GLY A 383 -0.80 2.34 -21.72
N MET A 384 -0.74 3.47 -21.01
CA MET A 384 -1.64 3.84 -19.92
C MET A 384 -2.84 4.70 -20.37
N SER A 385 -3.08 4.88 -21.66
CA SER A 385 -4.16 5.75 -22.14
C SER A 385 -5.60 5.26 -21.81
N LEU A 386 -5.79 4.00 -21.39
CA LEU A 386 -7.11 3.38 -21.09
C LEU A 386 -7.32 2.49 -19.82
N PRO A 387 -6.52 2.51 -18.73
CA PRO A 387 -6.83 1.77 -17.50
C PRO A 387 -7.71 2.58 -16.53
N TRP A 388 -9.03 2.59 -16.75
CA TRP A 388 -10.01 3.16 -15.82
C TRP A 388 -10.23 2.32 -14.56
N TRP A 389 -9.73 1.09 -14.53
CA TRP A 389 -10.02 0.13 -13.46
C TRP A 389 -9.62 0.60 -12.06
N PRO A 390 -8.38 1.08 -11.80
CA PRO A 390 -8.01 1.61 -10.49
C PRO A 390 -8.87 2.81 -10.07
N SER A 391 -9.16 3.71 -11.01
CA SER A 391 -10.01 4.87 -10.77
C SER A 391 -11.45 4.48 -10.45
N LEU A 392 -12.03 3.51 -11.17
CA LEU A 392 -13.35 2.97 -10.86
C LEU A 392 -13.36 2.34 -9.47
N LEU A 393 -12.32 1.58 -9.13
CA LEU A 393 -12.22 0.95 -7.81
C LEU A 393 -12.17 1.98 -6.68
N VAL A 394 -11.48 3.11 -6.90
CA VAL A 394 -11.51 4.26 -5.98
C VAL A 394 -12.95 4.76 -5.79
N LEU A 395 -13.67 5.02 -6.89
CA LEU A 395 -15.06 5.49 -6.83
C LEU A 395 -15.98 4.49 -6.10
N LEU A 396 -15.86 3.20 -6.42
CA LEU A 396 -16.64 2.14 -5.77
C LEU A 396 -16.31 2.00 -4.28
N GLY A 397 -15.03 2.10 -3.91
CA GLY A 397 -14.58 2.06 -2.51
C GLY A 397 -15.13 3.24 -1.69
N LEU A 398 -15.10 4.45 -2.24
CA LEU A 398 -15.67 5.65 -1.62
C LEU A 398 -17.20 5.53 -1.48
N ALA A 399 -17.90 5.07 -2.52
CA ALA A 399 -19.33 4.83 -2.48
C ALA A 399 -19.69 3.77 -1.41
N ALA A 400 -18.92 2.68 -1.33
CA ALA A 400 -19.11 1.65 -0.32
C ALA A 400 -18.91 2.19 1.10
N ALA A 401 -17.97 3.11 1.31
CA ALA A 401 -17.77 3.78 2.60
C ALA A 401 -18.98 4.62 3.00
N VAL A 402 -19.54 5.40 2.07
CA VAL A 402 -20.77 6.17 2.29
C VAL A 402 -21.93 5.22 2.65
N VAL A 403 -22.10 4.14 1.89
CA VAL A 403 -23.13 3.12 2.17
C VAL A 403 -22.91 2.49 3.55
N ALA A 404 -21.67 2.21 3.95
CA ALA A 404 -21.34 1.65 5.27
C ALA A 404 -21.71 2.62 6.41
N LEU A 405 -21.46 3.92 6.22
CA LEU A 405 -21.77 4.97 7.19
C LEU A 405 -23.28 5.19 7.34
N VAL A 406 -24.04 5.10 6.24
CA VAL A 406 -25.50 5.29 6.22
C VAL A 406 -26.24 4.01 6.67
N ARG A 407 -25.81 2.83 6.21
CA ARG A 407 -26.50 1.54 6.44
C ARG A 407 -25.78 0.67 7.47
N ARG A 408 -25.77 1.12 8.72
CA ARG A 408 -25.05 0.53 9.87
C ARG A 408 -25.57 -0.84 10.39
N ARG A 409 -26.49 -1.51 9.68
CA ARG A 409 -27.24 -2.67 10.21
C ARG A 409 -26.46 -4.00 10.20
N ALA A 410 -25.59 -4.24 9.22
CA ALA A 410 -24.84 -5.48 9.08
C ALA A 410 -23.33 -5.25 9.20
N TRP A 411 -22.61 -6.19 9.81
CA TRP A 411 -21.15 -6.12 9.92
C TRP A 411 -20.46 -6.19 8.55
N THR A 412 -21.06 -6.90 7.59
CA THR A 412 -20.56 -6.98 6.21
C THR A 412 -20.63 -5.63 5.49
N ASN A 413 -21.64 -4.80 5.77
CA ASN A 413 -21.69 -3.44 5.23
C ASN A 413 -20.52 -2.60 5.73
N ARG A 414 -20.00 -2.89 6.93
CA ARG A 414 -18.87 -2.15 7.50
C ARG A 414 -17.53 -2.48 6.83
N ALA A 415 -17.44 -3.55 6.03
CA ALA A 415 -16.29 -3.75 5.15
C ALA A 415 -16.15 -2.60 4.14
N GLY A 416 -17.24 -1.89 3.80
CA GLY A 416 -17.16 -0.65 3.00
C GLY A 416 -16.32 0.46 3.64
N LEU A 417 -16.19 0.50 4.98
CA LEU A 417 -15.27 1.44 5.63
C LEU A 417 -13.81 1.11 5.34
N MET A 418 -13.46 -0.18 5.33
CA MET A 418 -12.12 -0.63 4.95
C MET A 418 -11.84 -0.29 3.50
N ALA A 419 -12.80 -0.55 2.59
CA ALA A 419 -12.68 -0.15 1.19
C ALA A 419 -12.43 1.36 1.05
N GLY A 420 -13.20 2.21 1.75
CA GLY A 420 -13.02 3.65 1.76
C GLY A 420 -11.65 4.11 2.23
N VAL A 421 -11.18 3.59 3.37
CA VAL A 421 -9.86 3.96 3.90
C VAL A 421 -8.75 3.48 2.97
N SER A 422 -8.85 2.25 2.46
CA SER A 422 -7.87 1.70 1.50
C SER A 422 -7.76 2.54 0.22
N VAL A 423 -8.89 2.89 -0.42
CA VAL A 423 -8.83 3.69 -1.66
C VAL A 423 -8.40 5.12 -1.42
N THR A 424 -8.75 5.70 -0.27
CA THR A 424 -8.29 7.05 0.12
C THR A 424 -6.79 7.05 0.37
N ALA A 425 -6.26 6.01 1.03
CA ALA A 425 -4.83 5.83 1.24
C ALA A 425 -4.10 5.61 -0.09
N ALA A 426 -4.63 4.76 -0.97
CA ALA A 426 -4.07 4.47 -2.28
C ALA A 426 -3.99 5.74 -3.15
N LEU A 427 -5.08 6.51 -3.20
CA LEU A 427 -5.12 7.80 -3.88
C LEU A 427 -4.13 8.79 -3.27
N GLY A 428 -4.06 8.89 -1.95
CA GLY A 428 -3.10 9.75 -1.26
C GLY A 428 -1.67 9.39 -1.59
N ILE A 429 -1.32 8.09 -1.60
CA ILE A 429 0.03 7.61 -1.96
C ILE A 429 0.33 7.92 -3.43
N ALA A 430 -0.62 7.68 -4.35
CA ALA A 430 -0.45 8.00 -5.76
C ALA A 430 -0.21 9.50 -5.99
N VAL A 431 -0.98 10.37 -5.33
CA VAL A 431 -0.77 11.82 -5.36
C VAL A 431 0.61 12.19 -4.81
N MET A 432 0.98 11.67 -3.63
CA MET A 432 2.27 11.95 -3.01
C MET A 432 3.45 11.49 -3.88
N ALA A 433 3.33 10.34 -4.54
CA ALA A 433 4.36 9.81 -5.43
C ALA A 433 4.50 10.67 -6.69
N VAL A 434 3.40 11.02 -7.35
CA VAL A 434 3.44 11.90 -8.54
C VAL A 434 4.02 13.27 -8.21
N VAL A 435 3.57 13.90 -7.12
CA VAL A 435 4.04 15.24 -6.70
C VAL A 435 5.48 15.19 -6.16
N GLY A 436 5.86 14.08 -5.52
CA GLY A 436 7.15 13.91 -4.88
C GLY A 436 8.25 13.56 -5.87
N ASP A 437 7.98 12.59 -6.73
CA ASP A 437 8.98 11.80 -7.46
C ASP A 437 8.80 11.90 -9.00
N GLY A 438 7.68 12.47 -9.48
CA GLY A 438 7.36 12.52 -10.91
C GLY A 438 6.88 11.16 -11.44
N TYR A 439 7.19 10.85 -12.70
CA TYR A 439 6.86 9.55 -13.31
C TYR A 439 8.02 8.56 -13.31
N PHE A 440 9.24 8.99 -12.97
CA PHE A 440 10.35 8.08 -12.78
C PHE A 440 10.07 7.11 -11.61
N GLU A 441 10.31 5.82 -11.82
CA GLU A 441 10.06 4.75 -10.83
C GLU A 441 8.64 4.69 -10.24
N ILE A 442 7.67 5.41 -10.81
CA ILE A 442 6.37 5.62 -10.16
C ILE A 442 5.68 4.32 -9.75
N ALA A 443 5.82 3.24 -10.53
CA ALA A 443 5.28 1.91 -10.17
C ALA A 443 5.78 1.39 -8.80
N LYS A 444 7.05 1.61 -8.44
CA LYS A 444 7.59 1.25 -7.11
C LYS A 444 7.00 2.15 -6.04
N HIS A 445 6.90 3.45 -6.31
CA HIS A 445 6.36 4.42 -5.36
C HIS A 445 4.86 4.24 -5.09
N VAL A 446 4.11 3.69 -6.06
CA VAL A 446 2.68 3.34 -5.90
C VAL A 446 2.43 1.86 -5.63
N TRP A 447 3.47 1.04 -5.46
CA TRP A 447 3.32 -0.39 -5.17
C TRP A 447 2.47 -0.64 -3.91
N LEU A 448 2.65 0.18 -2.87
CA LEU A 448 1.81 0.09 -1.66
C LEU A 448 0.35 0.48 -1.94
N ALA A 449 0.12 1.43 -2.85
CA ALA A 449 -1.23 1.77 -3.31
C ALA A 449 -1.89 0.58 -4.01
N ALA A 450 -1.14 -0.22 -4.78
CA ALA A 450 -1.66 -1.45 -5.40
C ALA A 450 -2.16 -2.47 -4.36
N TYR A 451 -1.41 -2.68 -3.26
CA TYR A 451 -1.84 -3.53 -2.14
C TYR A 451 -3.15 -3.03 -1.52
N LEU A 452 -3.27 -1.71 -1.32
CA LEU A 452 -4.46 -1.09 -0.76
C LEU A 452 -5.66 -1.22 -1.70
N LEU A 453 -5.46 -1.10 -3.01
CA LEU A 453 -6.52 -1.33 -4.01
C LEU A 453 -6.99 -2.79 -4.00
N ASP A 454 -6.10 -3.77 -3.92
CA ASP A 454 -6.50 -5.19 -3.76
C ASP A 454 -7.31 -5.41 -2.47
N ALA A 455 -6.87 -4.81 -1.36
CA ALA A 455 -7.62 -4.86 -0.10
C ALA A 455 -8.99 -4.17 -0.22
N ALA A 456 -9.10 -3.08 -1.00
CA ALA A 456 -10.38 -2.44 -1.27
C ALA A 456 -11.31 -3.34 -2.08
N ALA A 457 -10.81 -3.97 -3.15
CA ALA A 457 -11.57 -4.91 -3.97
C ALA A 457 -12.10 -6.09 -3.15
N LEU A 458 -11.26 -6.70 -2.32
CA LEU A 458 -11.69 -7.78 -1.43
C LEU A 458 -12.68 -7.31 -0.36
N SER A 459 -12.54 -6.08 0.15
CA SER A 459 -13.51 -5.49 1.07
C SER A 459 -14.89 -5.31 0.42
N LEU A 460 -14.93 -4.89 -0.84
CA LEU A 460 -16.16 -4.82 -1.65
C LEU A 460 -16.77 -6.22 -1.85
N CYS A 461 -15.95 -7.25 -2.11
CA CYS A 461 -16.41 -8.64 -2.20
C CYS A 461 -17.04 -9.12 -0.89
N VAL A 462 -16.40 -8.86 0.26
CA VAL A 462 -16.95 -9.22 1.59
C VAL A 462 -18.29 -8.51 1.85
N MET A 463 -18.40 -7.24 1.43
CA MET A 463 -19.64 -6.47 1.55
C MET A 463 -20.77 -7.01 0.65
N ALA A 464 -20.45 -7.39 -0.59
CA ALA A 464 -21.41 -7.86 -1.58
C ALA A 464 -21.84 -9.33 -1.41
N ALA A 465 -20.97 -10.18 -0.86
CA ALA A 465 -21.19 -11.63 -0.78
C ALA A 465 -22.55 -12.05 -0.17
N PRO A 466 -23.05 -11.44 0.93
CA PRO A 466 -24.37 -11.80 1.46
C PRO A 466 -25.53 -11.44 0.54
N VAL A 467 -25.41 -10.35 -0.22
CA VAL A 467 -26.43 -9.90 -1.17
C VAL A 467 -26.49 -10.87 -2.35
N VAL A 468 -25.34 -11.19 -2.92
CA VAL A 468 -25.21 -12.16 -4.02
C VAL A 468 -25.71 -13.53 -3.58
N TYR A 469 -25.31 -14.02 -2.40
CA TYR A 469 -25.75 -15.30 -1.87
C TYR A 469 -27.28 -15.38 -1.71
N ARG A 470 -27.92 -14.31 -1.19
CA ARG A 470 -29.38 -14.26 -1.05
C ARG A 470 -30.07 -14.28 -2.41
N PHE A 471 -29.60 -13.47 -3.35
CA PHE A 471 -30.13 -13.43 -4.71
C PHE A 471 -30.06 -14.79 -5.39
N VAL A 472 -28.89 -15.45 -5.37
CA VAL A 472 -28.69 -16.78 -5.96
C VAL A 472 -29.60 -17.82 -5.30
N ARG A 473 -29.70 -17.81 -3.96
CA ARG A 473 -30.56 -18.74 -3.23
C ARG A 473 -32.05 -18.54 -3.56
N GLU A 474 -32.51 -17.31 -3.72
CA GLU A 474 -33.88 -17.00 -4.13
C GLU A 474 -34.16 -17.47 -5.56
N GLN A 475 -33.23 -17.26 -6.49
CA GLN A 475 -33.34 -17.77 -7.86
C GLN A 475 -33.41 -19.29 -7.92
N LEU A 476 -32.56 -19.99 -7.15
CA LEU A 476 -32.58 -21.46 -7.06
C LEU A 476 -33.89 -21.98 -6.45
N ARG A 477 -34.45 -21.27 -5.45
CA ARG A 477 -35.76 -21.62 -4.87
C ARG A 477 -36.90 -21.41 -5.86
N ARG A 478 -36.87 -20.36 -6.68
CA ARG A 478 -37.86 -20.12 -7.74
C ARG A 478 -37.82 -21.22 -8.79
N ARG A 479 -36.63 -21.66 -9.21
CA ARG A 479 -36.46 -22.77 -10.18
C ARG A 479 -36.92 -24.13 -9.65
N ARG A 480 -36.80 -24.37 -8.34
CA ARG A 480 -37.22 -25.62 -7.69
C ARG A 480 -38.68 -25.64 -7.27
N ARG A 481 -39.42 -24.53 -7.42
CA ARG A 481 -40.84 -24.49 -7.10
C ARG A 481 -41.56 -25.28 -8.20
N PRO A 482 -42.22 -26.41 -7.89
CA PRO A 482 -42.96 -27.15 -8.90
C PRO A 482 -43.97 -26.21 -9.56
N ALA A 483 -44.15 -26.36 -10.88
CA ALA A 483 -45.25 -25.69 -11.57
C ALA A 483 -46.53 -25.97 -10.78
N ALA A 484 -47.31 -24.93 -10.49
CA ALA A 484 -48.57 -25.11 -9.80
C ALA A 484 -49.35 -26.20 -10.54
N PRO A 485 -49.93 -27.20 -9.84
CA PRO A 485 -50.76 -28.19 -10.51
C PRO A 485 -51.79 -27.44 -11.33
N VAL A 486 -51.82 -27.73 -12.64
CA VAL A 486 -52.84 -27.22 -13.56
C VAL A 486 -54.16 -27.57 -12.90
N ALA A 487 -54.95 -26.56 -12.53
CA ALA A 487 -56.25 -26.80 -11.93
C ALA A 487 -57.03 -27.72 -12.87
N GLU A 488 -57.43 -28.89 -12.38
CA GLU A 488 -58.33 -29.75 -13.14
C GLU A 488 -59.56 -28.91 -13.51
N PRO A 489 -59.98 -28.93 -14.79
CA PRO A 489 -61.13 -28.17 -15.23
C PRO A 489 -62.34 -28.56 -14.37
N GLU A 490 -62.97 -27.54 -13.77
CA GLU A 490 -64.17 -27.68 -12.96
C GLU A 490 -65.20 -28.54 -13.72
N PRO A 491 -65.74 -29.61 -13.12
CA PRO A 491 -66.77 -30.41 -13.76
C PRO A 491 -67.97 -29.50 -14.06
N GLN A 492 -68.31 -29.39 -15.34
CA GLN A 492 -69.46 -28.63 -15.81
C GLN A 492 -70.71 -29.10 -15.07
N SER A 493 -71.29 -28.22 -14.25
CA SER A 493 -72.56 -28.47 -13.57
C SER A 493 -73.66 -28.68 -14.62
N GLU A 494 -74.29 -29.86 -14.61
CA GLU A 494 -75.46 -30.16 -15.43
C GLU A 494 -76.57 -29.11 -15.22
N PRO A 495 -77.24 -28.66 -16.30
CA PRO A 495 -78.31 -27.68 -16.21
C PRO A 495 -79.52 -28.27 -15.49
N THR A 496 -79.95 -27.59 -14.43
CA THR A 496 -81.16 -27.92 -13.67
C THR A 496 -82.41 -27.79 -14.55
N PRO A 497 -83.33 -28.78 -14.59
CA PRO A 497 -84.56 -28.67 -15.36
C PRO A 497 -85.49 -27.63 -14.72
N GLN A 498 -85.99 -26.69 -15.53
CA GLN A 498 -87.05 -25.77 -15.12
C GLN A 498 -88.37 -26.54 -15.01
N ALA A 499 -88.98 -26.53 -13.82
CA ALA A 499 -90.34 -27.00 -13.61
C ALA A 499 -91.35 -25.91 -14.01
N GLY A 500 -92.31 -26.29 -14.85
CA GLY A 500 -93.55 -25.55 -15.12
C GLY A 500 -94.73 -26.17 -14.36
#